data_AF-W6A7G1-F1
#
_entry.id   AF-W6A7G1-F1
#
_cell.length_a   1.000
_cell.length_b   1.000
_cell.length_c   1.000
_cell.angle_alpha   90.00
_cell.angle_beta   90.00
_cell.angle_gamma   90.00
#
_symmetry.space_group_name_H-M   'P 1'
#
loop_
_entity.id
_entity.type
_entity.pdbx_description
1 polymer ?
#
loop_
_entity_poly.entity_id
_entity_poly.type
_entity_poly.pdbx_seq_one_letter_code
_entity_poly.pdbx_strand_id
1 'polypeptide(L)'
;MGKIKILKNNKKSKFMINALIIFSFFYALFGVLMWVSPAVVTWKNGIQITPGFGQINTIYGEDYGFIKPFSFLDFILFDETTGRFIFAPTFTSIIYGPLIIGGAIFTIMLIRLIIHSVGYKNQNKNGIARIVRPIRSYQMTMVLAWIGFVILAIGATISFFAASPYQMGVVWEFNVKGSINACSQEVLEQIENGGYFRNKKELYWPTMAWFFDGYIMTAEDKTWLKWIWIFVPTIIFIPLILTAFIGTITGECSWWTINLAVLRDIDATTGTNLATEYDHVEAPSVKKVKKEKEAKVKATKEPKIKPVKGQKQDSFNKLPNNNQLLNFFKSLIKLLEMSKNTEIKLYSYAKSQLNTLQDKKAKFDWDEIYDQAETDLENLTRTDQKFVNLIKNVIDNSRVNVFGRYKDDVVTLIEEYRQAIKEWDVYEAEGIVEQIFTIASRREELLAKVGFCLKDRLANNFKHIEINDNIIAKLNQAKQSEDYDSYRELCLETIAKMSPIKSKISSYADKIIYN
;
A
#
# COMPACT_ATOMS: atom_id res chain seq x y z
N MET A 1 5.88 -24.65 -6.87
CA MET A 1 5.31 -23.29 -6.86
C MET A 1 3.85 -23.37 -7.26
N GLY A 2 2.95 -22.99 -6.36
CA GLY A 2 1.51 -23.02 -6.61
C GLY A 2 1.13 -22.15 -7.82
N LYS A 3 -0.02 -22.44 -8.43
CA LYS A 3 -0.59 -21.61 -9.51
C LYS A 3 -0.99 -20.27 -8.91
N ILE A 4 -0.06 -19.32 -8.85
CA ILE A 4 -0.33 -17.94 -8.48
C ILE A 4 -1.21 -17.34 -9.59
N LYS A 5 -2.51 -17.28 -9.33
CA LYS A 5 -3.53 -16.68 -10.21
C LYS A 5 -3.49 -15.15 -10.10
N ILE A 6 -2.29 -14.57 -10.10
CA ILE A 6 -2.08 -13.14 -10.04
C ILE A 6 -1.62 -12.75 -11.44
N LEU A 7 -2.20 -11.68 -11.98
CA LEU A 7 -1.89 -11.10 -13.28
C LEU A 7 -2.67 -11.69 -14.48
N LYS A 8 -4.01 -11.74 -14.40
CA LYS A 8 -4.78 -11.48 -15.63
C LYS A 8 -4.84 -9.96 -15.83
N ASN A 9 -4.07 -9.45 -16.79
CA ASN A 9 -4.00 -8.04 -17.21
C ASN A 9 -3.58 -7.02 -16.13
N ASN A 10 -2.29 -6.97 -15.81
CA ASN A 10 -1.76 -5.81 -15.09
C ASN A 10 -1.74 -4.56 -15.99
N LYS A 11 -2.85 -3.81 -15.97
CA LYS A 11 -3.00 -2.56 -16.74
C LYS A 11 -2.07 -1.45 -16.24
N LYS A 12 -1.67 -1.48 -14.96
CA LYS A 12 -0.86 -0.41 -14.34
C LYS A 12 0.59 -0.44 -14.83
N SER A 13 1.23 -1.62 -14.87
CA SER A 13 2.58 -1.74 -15.43
C SER A 13 2.62 -1.46 -16.93
N LYS A 14 1.54 -1.84 -17.64
CA LYS A 14 1.41 -1.51 -19.06
C LYS A 14 1.25 0.00 -19.28
N PHE A 15 0.52 0.68 -18.39
CA PHE A 15 0.41 2.14 -18.40
C PHE A 15 1.76 2.83 -18.13
N MET A 16 2.52 2.36 -17.13
CA MET A 16 3.89 2.83 -16.88
C MET A 16 4.78 2.77 -18.12
N ILE A 17 4.86 1.59 -18.75
CA ILE A 17 5.69 1.38 -19.95
C ILE A 17 5.23 2.29 -21.08
N ASN A 18 3.91 2.35 -21.33
CA ASN A 18 3.36 3.20 -22.39
C ASN A 18 3.61 4.68 -22.15
N ALA A 19 3.47 5.18 -20.92
CA ALA A 19 3.70 6.57 -20.58
C ALA A 19 5.16 6.98 -20.86
N LEU A 20 6.13 6.12 -20.50
CA LEU A 20 7.55 6.33 -20.80
C LEU A 20 7.87 6.22 -22.30
N ILE A 21 7.22 5.31 -23.03
CA ILE A 21 7.34 5.23 -24.50
C ILE A 21 6.87 6.54 -25.14
N ILE A 22 5.73 7.06 -24.72
CA ILE A 22 5.19 8.31 -25.26
C ILE A 22 6.16 9.47 -24.95
N PHE A 23 6.61 9.59 -23.70
CA PHE A 23 7.53 10.67 -23.33
C PHE A 23 8.87 10.59 -24.08
N SER A 24 9.48 9.40 -24.14
CA SER A 24 10.72 9.18 -24.89
C SER A 24 10.57 9.43 -26.39
N PHE A 25 9.44 9.06 -26.99
CA PHE A 25 9.13 9.35 -28.39
C PHE A 25 9.05 10.86 -28.65
N PHE A 26 8.30 11.61 -27.83
CA PHE A 26 8.19 13.06 -27.98
C PHE A 26 9.52 13.77 -27.76
N TYR A 27 10.36 13.27 -26.84
CA TYR A 27 11.69 13.82 -26.60
C TYR A 27 12.65 13.54 -27.77
N ALA A 28 12.64 12.33 -28.33
CA ALA A 28 13.39 12.04 -29.55
C ALA A 28 12.89 12.86 -30.74
N LEU A 29 11.57 13.01 -30.88
CA LEU A 29 10.95 13.84 -31.91
C LEU A 29 11.38 15.30 -31.80
N PHE A 30 11.51 15.83 -30.58
CA PHE A 30 12.09 17.17 -30.36
C PHE A 30 13.48 17.28 -30.98
N GLY A 31 14.38 16.32 -30.74
CA GLY A 31 15.72 16.31 -31.36
C GLY A 31 15.68 16.27 -32.89
N VAL A 32 14.78 15.47 -33.48
CA VAL A 32 14.58 15.43 -34.95
C VAL A 32 14.07 16.77 -35.48
N LEU A 33 13.10 17.38 -34.81
CA LEU A 33 12.56 18.68 -35.20
C LEU A 33 13.62 19.78 -35.11
N MET A 34 14.46 19.75 -34.08
CA MET A 34 15.57 20.71 -33.93
C MET A 34 16.68 20.48 -34.97
N TRP A 35 16.91 19.23 -35.41
CA TRP A 35 17.84 18.91 -36.50
C TRP A 35 17.42 19.55 -37.84
N VAL A 36 16.11 19.51 -38.14
CA VAL A 36 15.55 20.03 -39.40
C VAL A 36 15.18 21.51 -39.28
N SER A 37 15.15 22.05 -38.05
CA SER A 37 14.74 23.43 -37.80
C SER A 37 15.72 24.43 -38.41
N PRO A 38 15.26 25.32 -39.29
CA PRO A 38 16.09 26.40 -39.84
C PRO A 38 16.50 27.42 -38.78
N ALA A 39 15.88 27.44 -37.60
CA ALA A 39 16.28 28.29 -36.48
C ALA A 39 17.62 27.85 -35.85
N VAL A 40 17.93 26.55 -35.94
CA VAL A 40 19.12 25.96 -35.31
C VAL A 40 20.16 25.55 -36.34
N VAL A 41 19.71 24.89 -37.41
CA VAL A 41 20.58 24.31 -38.44
C VAL A 41 20.36 25.00 -39.78
N THR A 42 21.42 25.48 -40.40
CA THR A 42 21.38 25.99 -41.78
C THR A 42 22.39 25.26 -42.64
N TRP A 43 21.96 24.83 -43.82
CA TRP A 43 22.81 24.11 -44.76
C TRP A 43 23.43 25.11 -45.73
N LYS A 44 24.76 25.20 -45.74
CA LYS A 44 25.51 26.00 -46.72
C LYS A 44 26.53 25.10 -47.40
N ASN A 45 26.46 25.00 -48.73
CA ASN A 45 27.35 24.17 -49.54
C ASN A 45 27.42 22.68 -49.10
N GLY A 46 26.29 22.11 -48.65
CA GLY A 46 26.24 20.72 -48.16
C GLY A 46 26.82 20.51 -46.75
N ILE A 47 27.35 21.56 -46.12
CA ILE A 47 27.85 21.54 -44.75
C ILE A 47 26.78 22.08 -43.81
N GLN A 48 26.57 21.35 -42.71
CA GLN A 48 25.69 21.76 -41.63
C GLN A 48 26.37 22.87 -40.83
N ILE A 49 25.83 24.09 -40.87
CA ILE A 49 26.33 25.23 -40.09
C ILE A 49 25.27 25.59 -39.04
N THR A 50 25.68 25.71 -37.79
CA THR A 50 24.84 26.16 -36.65
C THR A 50 25.35 27.50 -36.14
N PRO A 51 25.17 28.59 -36.90
CA PRO A 51 25.77 29.89 -36.55
C PRO A 51 25.25 30.46 -35.23
N GLY A 52 24.06 30.04 -34.77
CA GLY A 52 23.52 30.45 -33.46
C GLY A 52 24.22 29.83 -32.25
N PHE A 53 24.86 28.66 -32.37
CA PHE A 53 25.55 28.01 -31.23
C PHE A 53 26.86 28.71 -30.89
N GLY A 54 27.64 29.07 -31.92
CA GLY A 54 28.90 29.79 -31.75
C GLY A 54 28.67 31.14 -31.08
N GLN A 55 27.61 31.86 -31.47
CA GLN A 55 27.32 33.19 -30.96
C GLN A 55 27.04 33.22 -29.44
N ILE A 56 26.23 32.30 -28.91
CA ILE A 56 25.98 32.25 -27.46
C ILE A 56 27.25 31.89 -26.68
N ASN A 57 28.09 31.00 -27.23
CA ASN A 57 29.38 30.67 -26.62
C ASN A 57 30.35 31.87 -26.65
N THR A 58 30.35 32.66 -27.73
CA THR A 58 31.17 33.88 -27.82
C THR A 58 30.69 34.94 -26.84
N ILE A 59 29.39 35.24 -26.81
CA ILE A 59 28.82 36.22 -25.87
C ILE A 59 29.20 35.84 -24.43
N TYR A 60 28.81 34.65 -23.98
CA TYR A 60 29.06 34.28 -22.58
C TYR A 60 30.53 33.97 -22.29
N GLY A 61 31.27 33.38 -23.23
CA GLY A 61 32.64 32.94 -23.01
C GLY A 61 33.69 34.02 -23.22
N GLU A 62 33.66 34.72 -24.35
CA GLU A 62 34.63 35.75 -24.70
C GLU A 62 34.27 37.11 -24.08
N ASP A 63 32.99 37.51 -24.11
CA ASP A 63 32.59 38.86 -23.64
C ASP A 63 32.30 38.91 -22.13
N TYR A 64 31.79 37.82 -21.54
CA TYR A 64 31.42 37.73 -20.12
C TYR A 64 32.27 36.74 -19.30
N GLY A 65 33.27 36.07 -19.90
CA GLY A 65 34.28 35.28 -19.19
C GLY A 65 33.79 33.94 -18.60
N PHE A 66 32.64 33.41 -19.03
CA PHE A 66 32.17 32.10 -18.58
C PHE A 66 33.06 30.99 -19.17
N ILE A 67 33.46 30.04 -18.35
CA ILE A 67 34.30 28.92 -18.75
C ILE A 67 33.49 27.62 -18.84
N LYS A 68 34.00 26.66 -19.61
CA LYS A 68 33.48 25.29 -19.61
C LYS A 68 34.15 24.51 -18.48
N PRO A 69 33.44 24.14 -17.40
CA PRO A 69 34.06 23.50 -16.24
C PRO A 69 34.61 22.11 -16.56
N PHE A 70 33.99 21.40 -17.51
CA PHE A 70 34.43 20.08 -17.97
C PHE A 70 34.21 19.91 -19.48
N SER A 71 35.14 19.24 -20.16
CA SER A 71 35.05 19.01 -21.61
C SER A 71 33.86 18.14 -22.04
N PHE A 72 33.37 17.26 -21.17
CA PHE A 72 32.20 16.42 -21.43
C PHE A 72 30.85 17.11 -21.11
N LEU A 73 30.88 18.26 -20.44
CA LEU A 73 29.72 19.12 -20.17
C LEU A 73 29.86 20.41 -21.00
N ASP A 74 30.10 20.24 -22.30
CA ASP A 74 30.28 21.35 -23.25
C ASP A 74 29.08 22.30 -23.34
N PHE A 75 27.92 21.84 -22.87
CA PHE A 75 26.66 22.56 -22.76
C PHE A 75 26.47 23.29 -21.44
N ILE A 76 27.43 23.29 -20.52
CA ILE A 76 27.42 24.11 -19.30
C ILE A 76 28.51 25.16 -19.40
N LEU A 77 28.12 26.42 -19.30
CA LEU A 77 29.04 27.54 -19.12
C LEU A 77 28.90 28.06 -17.70
N PHE A 78 30.03 28.26 -17.01
CA PHE A 78 30.11 28.60 -15.60
C PHE A 78 31.01 29.83 -15.39
N ASP A 79 30.53 30.79 -14.63
CA ASP A 79 31.31 31.93 -14.15
C ASP A 79 31.76 31.67 -12.72
N GLU A 80 33.06 31.46 -12.54
CA GLU A 80 33.68 31.19 -11.23
C GLU A 80 33.57 32.37 -10.26
N THR A 81 33.48 33.59 -10.77
CA THR A 81 33.48 34.81 -9.94
C THR A 81 32.12 35.06 -9.30
N THR A 82 31.04 34.86 -10.05
CA THR A 82 29.67 35.07 -9.56
C THR A 82 28.99 33.78 -9.11
N GLY A 83 29.56 32.62 -9.43
CA GLY A 83 28.95 31.30 -9.22
C GLY A 83 27.70 31.09 -10.07
N ARG A 84 27.61 31.77 -11.21
CA ARG A 84 26.49 31.65 -12.16
C ARG A 84 26.80 30.62 -13.23
N PHE A 85 25.77 29.98 -13.76
CA PHE A 85 25.88 29.05 -14.86
C PHE A 85 24.69 29.14 -15.81
N ILE A 86 24.93 28.79 -17.06
CA ILE A 86 23.91 28.68 -18.10
C ILE A 86 24.00 27.31 -18.77
N PHE A 87 22.87 26.86 -19.29
CA PHE A 87 22.85 25.73 -20.23
C PHE A 87 22.99 26.30 -21.65
N ALA A 88 24.17 26.13 -22.22
CA ALA A 88 24.49 26.63 -23.54
C ALA A 88 23.94 25.69 -24.64
N PRO A 89 23.49 26.25 -25.77
CA PRO A 89 23.06 25.47 -26.91
C PRO A 89 24.26 24.79 -27.60
N THR A 90 24.26 23.47 -27.64
CA THR A 90 25.23 22.66 -28.39
C THR A 90 24.51 21.57 -29.18
N PHE A 91 25.22 20.96 -30.13
CA PHE A 91 24.71 19.76 -30.81
C PHE A 91 24.37 18.66 -29.80
N THR A 92 25.16 18.53 -28.74
CA THR A 92 24.96 17.58 -27.66
C THR A 92 23.67 17.87 -26.90
N SER A 93 23.43 19.11 -26.46
CA SER A 93 22.27 19.43 -25.62
C SER A 93 20.95 19.51 -26.39
N ILE A 94 20.95 19.96 -27.64
CA ILE A 94 19.71 20.25 -28.40
C ILE A 94 19.31 19.11 -29.35
N ILE A 95 20.29 18.37 -29.89
CA ILE A 95 20.05 17.41 -30.97
C ILE A 95 20.39 16.00 -30.53
N TYR A 96 21.66 15.72 -30.23
CA TYR A 96 22.12 14.36 -29.94
C TYR A 96 21.61 13.86 -28.59
N GLY A 97 21.56 14.70 -27.56
CA GLY A 97 21.01 14.35 -26.24
C GLY A 97 19.58 13.82 -26.34
N PRO A 98 18.64 14.60 -26.89
CA PRO A 98 17.27 14.13 -27.10
C PRO A 98 17.16 12.85 -27.94
N LEU A 99 17.94 12.72 -29.01
CA LEU A 99 17.93 11.53 -29.87
C LEU A 99 18.48 10.29 -29.17
N ILE A 100 19.63 10.40 -28.49
CA ILE A 100 20.31 9.30 -27.82
C ILE A 100 19.49 8.87 -26.60
N ILE A 101 19.15 9.81 -25.72
CA ILE A 101 18.41 9.52 -24.49
C ILE A 101 16.98 9.05 -24.82
N GLY A 102 16.26 9.82 -25.64
CA GLY A 102 14.91 9.47 -26.07
C GLY A 102 14.88 8.16 -26.83
N GLY A 103 15.75 7.98 -27.82
CA GLY A 103 15.82 6.76 -28.64
C GLY A 103 16.21 5.52 -27.84
N ALA A 104 17.20 5.61 -26.95
CA ALA A 104 17.61 4.49 -26.11
C ALA A 104 16.49 4.05 -25.16
N ILE A 105 15.86 4.99 -24.45
CA ILE A 105 14.79 4.68 -23.49
C ILE A 105 13.54 4.18 -24.21
N PHE A 106 13.20 4.77 -25.36
CA PHE A 106 12.13 4.28 -26.23
C PHE A 106 12.37 2.82 -26.62
N THR A 107 13.57 2.50 -27.12
CA THR A 107 13.92 1.14 -27.56
C THR A 107 13.86 0.15 -26.40
N ILE A 108 14.42 0.49 -25.24
CA ILE A 108 14.39 -0.36 -24.04
C ILE A 108 12.94 -0.61 -23.60
N MET A 109 12.11 0.43 -23.52
CA MET A 109 10.72 0.30 -23.08
C MET A 109 9.85 -0.45 -24.10
N LEU A 110 10.14 -0.32 -25.40
CA LEU A 110 9.44 -1.04 -26.46
C LEU A 110 9.78 -2.55 -26.42
N ILE A 111 11.05 -2.90 -26.24
CA ILE A 111 11.47 -4.29 -25.98
C ILE A 111 10.76 -4.83 -24.73
N ARG A 112 10.68 -4.04 -23.65
CA ARG A 112 9.95 -4.43 -22.43
C ARG A 112 8.47 -4.63 -22.67
N LEU A 113 7.83 -3.77 -23.46
CA LEU A 113 6.42 -3.90 -23.82
C LEU A 113 6.15 -5.19 -24.60
N ILE A 114 7.04 -5.56 -25.53
CA ILE A 114 6.98 -6.81 -26.29
C ILE A 114 7.13 -8.00 -25.35
N ILE A 115 8.17 -8.01 -24.51
CA ILE A 115 8.42 -9.09 -23.53
C ILE A 115 7.21 -9.25 -22.60
N HIS A 116 6.70 -8.14 -22.07
CA HIS A 116 5.50 -8.13 -21.23
C HIS A 116 4.31 -8.72 -21.98
N SER A 117 4.04 -8.28 -23.22
CA SER A 117 2.90 -8.74 -24.02
C SER A 117 2.99 -10.22 -24.42
N VAL A 118 4.17 -10.71 -24.81
CA VAL A 118 4.41 -12.12 -25.16
C VAL A 118 4.34 -13.01 -23.92
N GLY A 119 4.90 -12.56 -22.79
CA GLY A 119 4.87 -13.27 -21.52
C GLY A 119 3.45 -13.55 -21.00
N TYR A 120 2.49 -12.66 -21.24
CA TYR A 120 1.09 -12.86 -20.85
C TYR A 120 0.26 -13.71 -21.85
N LYS A 121 0.69 -13.79 -23.12
CA LYS A 121 -0.03 -14.55 -24.15
C LYS A 121 0.33 -16.04 -24.17
N ASN A 122 1.51 -16.43 -23.67
CA ASN A 122 1.88 -17.85 -23.55
C ASN A 122 1.13 -18.53 -22.40
N GLN A 123 -0.09 -18.98 -22.69
CA GLN A 123 -0.89 -19.84 -21.83
C GLN A 123 -0.59 -21.31 -22.19
N ASN A 124 -0.48 -22.19 -21.18
CA ASN A 124 -0.44 -23.63 -21.41
C ASN A 124 -1.80 -24.12 -21.97
N LYS A 125 -1.83 -25.34 -22.55
CA LYS A 125 -3.05 -25.99 -23.13
C LYS A 125 -4.32 -25.94 -22.24
N ASN A 126 -4.18 -25.71 -20.94
CA ASN A 126 -5.29 -25.57 -19.98
C ASN A 126 -5.72 -24.10 -19.72
N GLY A 127 -5.32 -23.13 -20.55
CA GLY A 127 -5.67 -21.71 -20.38
C GLY A 127 -5.02 -21.02 -19.17
N ILE A 128 -4.02 -21.67 -18.58
CA ILE A 128 -3.27 -21.17 -17.42
C ILE A 128 -2.01 -20.51 -17.95
N ALA A 129 -1.85 -19.20 -17.72
CA ALA A 129 -0.61 -18.49 -18.00
C ALA A 129 0.53 -19.25 -17.32
N ARG A 130 1.47 -19.78 -18.12
CA ARG A 130 2.68 -20.40 -17.58
C ARG A 130 3.56 -19.24 -17.12
N ILE A 131 3.29 -18.70 -15.93
CA ILE A 131 4.13 -17.66 -15.34
C ILE A 131 5.43 -18.34 -14.94
N VAL A 132 6.33 -18.43 -15.92
CA VAL A 132 7.72 -18.82 -15.74
C VAL A 132 8.52 -17.63 -16.22
N ARG A 133 8.50 -16.53 -15.45
CA ARG A 133 9.60 -15.58 -15.37
C ARG A 133 9.41 -14.67 -14.15
N PRO A 134 10.49 -14.42 -13.39
CA PRO A 134 10.45 -14.25 -11.95
C PRO A 134 10.15 -12.80 -11.57
N ILE A 135 9.83 -12.57 -10.30
CA ILE A 135 9.83 -11.26 -9.62
C ILE A 135 10.96 -10.35 -10.12
N ARG A 136 12.16 -10.92 -10.36
CA ARG A 136 13.34 -10.24 -10.93
C ARG A 136 13.12 -9.53 -12.28
N SER A 137 12.33 -10.10 -13.19
CA SER A 137 12.05 -9.47 -14.50
C SER A 137 11.17 -8.23 -14.36
N TYR A 138 10.25 -8.25 -13.39
CA TYR A 138 9.39 -7.10 -13.09
C TYR A 138 10.18 -6.03 -12.32
N GLN A 139 10.97 -6.42 -11.32
CA GLN A 139 11.90 -5.52 -10.60
C GLN A 139 12.83 -4.79 -11.56
N MET A 140 13.45 -5.51 -12.51
CA MET A 140 14.29 -4.91 -13.53
C MET A 140 13.52 -3.91 -14.40
N THR A 141 12.25 -4.20 -14.72
CA THR A 141 11.41 -3.26 -15.49
C THR A 141 11.09 -1.99 -14.69
N MET A 142 10.86 -2.10 -13.37
CA MET A 142 10.65 -0.96 -12.47
C MET A 142 11.90 -0.09 -12.34
N VAL A 143 13.06 -0.70 -12.10
CA VAL A 143 14.33 0.02 -11.98
C VAL A 143 14.66 0.75 -13.28
N LEU A 144 14.50 0.07 -14.43
CA LEU A 144 14.70 0.69 -15.74
C LEU A 144 13.69 1.82 -16.01
N ALA A 145 12.45 1.71 -15.51
CA ALA A 145 11.44 2.75 -15.66
C ALA A 145 11.77 4.00 -14.82
N TRP A 146 12.19 3.85 -13.57
CA TRP A 146 12.62 4.96 -12.71
C TRP A 146 13.88 5.64 -13.24
N ILE A 147 14.91 4.86 -13.60
CA ILE A 147 16.13 5.40 -14.20
C ILE A 147 15.79 6.11 -15.51
N GLY A 148 14.97 5.49 -16.36
CA GLY A 148 14.53 6.09 -17.62
C GLY A 148 13.75 7.38 -17.41
N PHE A 149 12.83 7.43 -16.44
CA PHE A 149 12.08 8.64 -16.09
C PHE A 149 13.02 9.77 -15.66
N VAL A 150 13.94 9.50 -14.73
CA VAL A 150 14.88 10.51 -14.20
C VAL A 150 15.78 11.04 -15.31
N ILE A 151 16.36 10.16 -16.13
CA ILE A 151 17.22 10.56 -17.24
C ILE A 151 16.43 11.37 -18.28
N LEU A 152 15.21 10.98 -18.63
CA LEU A 152 14.34 11.75 -19.53
C LEU A 152 14.02 13.13 -18.95
N ALA A 153 13.66 13.21 -17.68
CA ALA A 153 13.29 14.47 -17.04
C ALA A 153 14.48 15.44 -16.99
N ILE A 154 15.66 14.97 -16.55
CA ILE A 154 16.88 15.79 -16.50
C ILE A 154 17.33 16.17 -17.91
N GLY A 155 17.41 15.21 -18.83
CA GLY A 155 17.82 15.45 -20.20
C GLY A 155 16.91 16.45 -20.92
N ALA A 156 15.59 16.26 -20.81
CA ALA A 156 14.62 17.19 -21.36
C ALA A 156 14.82 18.59 -20.78
N THR A 157 14.92 18.72 -19.45
CA THR A 157 15.15 20.00 -18.78
C THR A 157 16.39 20.72 -19.30
N ILE A 158 17.53 20.03 -19.41
CA ILE A 158 18.77 20.59 -19.97
C ILE A 158 18.57 21.04 -21.42
N SER A 159 17.92 20.20 -22.24
CA SER A 159 17.70 20.48 -23.67
C SER A 159 16.79 21.69 -23.88
N PHE A 160 15.77 21.87 -23.02
CA PHE A 160 14.87 23.02 -23.08
C PHE A 160 15.55 24.31 -22.63
N PHE A 161 16.30 24.27 -21.53
CA PHE A 161 17.07 25.44 -21.11
C PHE A 161 18.12 25.83 -22.16
N ALA A 162 18.80 24.85 -22.75
CA ALA A 162 19.71 25.10 -23.86
C ALA A 162 19.01 25.65 -25.10
N ALA A 163 17.77 25.23 -25.39
CA ALA A 163 16.98 25.72 -26.52
C ALA A 163 16.26 27.05 -26.24
N SER A 164 16.25 27.54 -25.00
CA SER A 164 15.56 28.78 -24.61
C SER A 164 15.91 30.02 -25.44
N PRO A 165 17.15 30.23 -25.93
CA PRO A 165 17.46 31.37 -26.78
C PRO A 165 16.70 31.34 -28.11
N TYR A 166 16.43 30.15 -28.65
CA TYR A 166 15.69 29.98 -29.91
C TYR A 166 14.19 29.90 -29.73
N GLN A 167 13.73 29.43 -28.56
CA GLN A 167 12.30 29.29 -28.27
C GLN A 167 11.70 30.58 -27.70
N MET A 168 12.50 31.32 -26.94
CA MET A 168 12.07 32.47 -26.14
C MET A 168 12.87 33.75 -26.37
N GLY A 169 14.04 33.69 -27.01
CA GLY A 169 14.91 34.87 -27.15
C GLY A 169 15.60 35.29 -25.83
N VAL A 170 15.60 34.43 -24.81
CA VAL A 170 16.20 34.70 -23.49
C VAL A 170 17.10 33.53 -23.10
N VAL A 171 18.22 33.84 -22.45
CA VAL A 171 19.07 32.86 -21.75
C VAL A 171 18.78 32.94 -20.25
N TRP A 172 18.58 31.79 -19.60
CA TRP A 172 18.39 31.72 -18.15
C TRP A 172 19.72 31.49 -17.44
N GLU A 173 20.05 32.37 -16.49
CA GLU A 173 21.19 32.30 -15.61
C GLU A 173 20.80 31.72 -14.25
N PHE A 174 21.46 30.65 -13.86
CA PHE A 174 21.27 29.97 -12.59
C PHE A 174 22.46 30.27 -11.69
N ASN A 175 22.23 30.42 -10.38
CA ASN A 175 23.29 30.50 -9.41
C ASN A 175 23.34 29.22 -8.56
N VAL A 176 24.53 28.81 -8.13
CA VAL A 176 24.70 27.68 -7.19
C VAL A 176 23.93 27.90 -5.87
N LYS A 177 23.68 29.16 -5.49
CA LYS A 177 22.85 29.55 -4.33
C LYS A 177 21.33 29.46 -4.58
N GLY A 178 20.90 29.01 -5.77
CA GLY A 178 19.49 28.77 -6.11
C GLY A 178 18.72 29.99 -6.63
N SER A 179 19.40 31.11 -6.92
CA SER A 179 18.78 32.24 -7.60
C SER A 179 18.75 32.02 -9.12
N ILE A 180 17.71 32.55 -9.76
CA ILE A 180 17.50 32.46 -11.20
C ILE A 180 17.22 33.85 -11.74
N ASN A 181 17.95 34.22 -12.78
CA ASN A 181 17.79 35.48 -13.48
C ASN A 181 17.70 35.23 -14.98
N ALA A 182 16.96 36.08 -15.68
CA ALA A 182 17.12 36.22 -17.13
C ALA A 182 18.47 36.90 -17.40
N CYS A 183 19.03 36.66 -18.59
CA CYS A 183 20.20 37.37 -19.08
C CYS A 183 20.01 38.89 -19.04
N SER A 184 21.11 39.63 -18.96
CA SER A 184 21.08 41.11 -18.96
C SER A 184 20.48 41.64 -20.27
N GLN A 185 19.99 42.90 -20.21
CA GLN A 185 19.47 43.59 -21.40
C GLN A 185 20.54 43.68 -22.51
N GLU A 186 21.81 43.86 -22.15
CA GLU A 186 22.94 43.89 -23.08
C GLU A 186 23.13 42.55 -23.81
N VAL A 187 23.08 41.43 -23.08
CA VAL A 187 23.15 40.10 -23.68
C VAL A 187 21.96 39.85 -24.59
N LEU A 188 20.76 40.29 -24.20
CA LEU A 188 19.56 40.17 -25.01
C LEU A 188 19.69 40.95 -26.33
N GLU A 189 20.18 42.19 -26.27
CA GLU A 189 20.44 43.01 -27.45
C GLU A 189 21.50 42.38 -28.36
N GLN A 190 22.55 41.76 -27.81
CA GLN A 190 23.55 41.03 -28.60
C GLN A 190 22.97 39.77 -29.28
N ILE A 191 22.07 39.05 -28.60
CA ILE A 191 21.33 37.91 -29.18
C ILE A 191 20.43 38.41 -30.32
N GLU A 192 19.67 39.49 -30.13
CA GLU A 192 18.79 40.07 -31.15
C GLU A 192 19.55 40.64 -32.36
N ASN A 193 20.67 41.33 -32.11
CA ASN A 193 21.48 42.00 -33.12
C ASN A 193 22.39 41.04 -33.90
N GLY A 194 22.53 39.78 -33.47
CA GLY A 194 23.29 38.71 -34.12
C GLY A 194 22.88 38.32 -35.54
N GLY A 195 21.91 39.02 -36.14
CA GLY A 195 21.45 38.84 -37.52
C GLY A 195 20.63 37.57 -37.77
N TYR A 196 20.83 36.49 -37.00
CA TYR A 196 20.11 35.23 -37.16
C TYR A 196 18.67 35.25 -36.63
N PHE A 197 18.43 36.01 -35.56
CA PHE A 197 17.14 36.11 -34.88
C PHE A 197 16.25 37.24 -35.43
N ARG A 198 16.86 38.26 -36.04
CA ARG A 198 16.19 39.49 -36.52
C ARG A 198 15.13 39.24 -37.61
N ASN A 199 15.34 38.22 -38.46
CA ASN A 199 14.42 37.84 -39.55
C ASN A 199 13.58 36.58 -39.24
N LYS A 200 13.63 36.06 -38.01
CA LYS A 200 13.05 34.77 -37.63
C LYS A 200 12.11 34.85 -36.42
N LYS A 201 11.60 36.05 -36.10
CA LYS A 201 10.59 36.23 -35.04
C LYS A 201 9.36 35.33 -35.21
N GLU A 202 9.05 34.97 -36.45
CA GLU A 202 7.96 34.05 -36.83
C GLU A 202 8.24 32.58 -36.48
N LEU A 203 9.48 32.21 -36.15
CA LEU A 203 9.88 30.85 -35.76
C LEU A 203 9.87 30.63 -34.24
N TYR A 204 9.58 31.67 -33.44
CA TYR A 204 9.33 31.49 -32.02
C TYR A 204 8.05 30.69 -31.81
N TRP A 205 7.98 29.96 -30.69
CA TRP A 205 6.83 29.11 -30.38
C TRP A 205 5.51 29.89 -30.53
N PRO A 206 4.39 29.28 -30.99
CA PRO A 206 3.14 30.02 -31.23
C PRO A 206 2.63 30.83 -30.04
N THR A 207 2.93 30.41 -28.80
CA THR A 207 2.62 31.19 -27.59
C THR A 207 3.49 32.45 -27.53
N MET A 208 4.78 32.35 -27.86
CA MET A 208 5.70 33.48 -27.92
C MET A 208 5.34 34.48 -29.04
N ALA A 209 4.85 34.04 -30.20
CA ALA A 209 4.39 34.97 -31.25
C ALA A 209 3.24 35.88 -30.79
N TRP A 210 2.41 35.43 -29.84
CA TRP A 210 1.37 36.24 -29.20
C TRP A 210 1.88 37.11 -28.04
N PHE A 211 3.01 36.75 -27.41
CA PHE A 211 3.62 37.54 -26.33
C PHE A 211 4.74 38.48 -26.80
N PHE A 212 5.29 38.29 -28.01
CA PHE A 212 6.42 39.06 -28.53
C PHE A 212 6.06 40.51 -28.88
N ASP A 213 4.78 40.83 -29.11
CA ASP A 213 4.35 42.18 -29.48
C ASP A 213 4.32 43.17 -28.29
N GLY A 214 4.98 42.82 -27.16
CA GLY A 214 5.05 43.71 -26.00
C GLY A 214 5.86 43.25 -24.79
N TYR A 215 6.81 42.30 -24.89
CA TYR A 215 7.49 41.79 -23.69
C TYR A 215 8.79 42.50 -23.33
N ILE A 216 8.66 43.38 -22.33
CA ILE A 216 9.68 43.80 -21.37
C ILE A 216 10.01 42.58 -20.49
N MET A 217 10.87 41.66 -20.94
CA MET A 217 11.23 40.44 -20.17
C MET A 217 12.27 40.67 -19.07
N THR A 218 12.68 41.91 -18.80
CA THR A 218 13.77 42.22 -17.86
C THR A 218 13.31 42.75 -16.49
N ALA A 219 12.01 42.88 -16.20
CA ALA A 219 11.52 43.63 -15.04
C ALA A 219 10.61 42.87 -14.05
N GLU A 220 10.50 41.53 -14.09
CA GLU A 220 9.70 40.83 -13.08
C GLU A 220 10.52 40.51 -11.81
N ASP A 221 10.28 41.29 -10.75
CA ASP A 221 10.98 41.14 -9.46
C ASP A 221 10.63 39.86 -8.70
N LYS A 222 9.43 39.31 -8.91
CA LYS A 222 8.94 38.17 -8.12
C LYS A 222 9.45 36.85 -8.68
N THR A 223 10.25 36.14 -7.88
CA THR A 223 10.86 34.84 -8.20
C THR A 223 9.87 33.80 -8.75
N TRP A 224 8.63 33.75 -8.25
CA TRP A 224 7.63 32.78 -8.71
C TRP A 224 7.13 33.04 -10.14
N LEU A 225 7.08 34.30 -10.59
CA LEU A 225 6.71 34.62 -11.96
C LEU A 225 7.85 34.26 -12.93
N LYS A 226 9.11 34.49 -12.56
CA LYS A 226 10.29 34.01 -13.30
C LYS A 226 10.23 32.51 -13.55
N TRP A 227 9.83 31.74 -12.53
CA TRP A 227 9.62 30.29 -12.67
C TRP A 227 8.49 29.95 -13.65
N ILE A 228 7.37 30.67 -13.64
CA ILE A 228 6.29 30.45 -14.62
C ILE A 228 6.82 30.67 -16.04
N TRP A 229 7.58 31.73 -16.27
CA TRP A 229 8.19 32.02 -17.58
C TRP A 229 9.13 30.92 -18.06
N ILE A 230 9.94 30.38 -17.15
CA ILE A 230 10.76 29.19 -17.40
C ILE A 230 9.91 28.00 -17.84
N PHE A 231 8.72 27.82 -17.26
CA PHE A 231 7.85 26.70 -17.55
C PHE A 231 7.02 26.85 -18.84
N VAL A 232 6.76 28.08 -19.31
CA VAL A 232 6.00 28.35 -20.55
C VAL A 232 6.49 27.55 -21.77
N PRO A 233 7.78 27.56 -22.16
CA PRO A 233 8.24 26.77 -23.31
C PRO A 233 8.16 25.26 -23.08
N THR A 234 8.13 24.82 -21.82
CA THR A 234 8.03 23.40 -21.44
C THR A 234 6.59 22.90 -21.28
N ILE A 235 5.58 23.76 -21.49
CA ILE A 235 4.17 23.46 -21.14
C ILE A 235 3.60 22.22 -21.82
N ILE A 236 4.09 21.86 -23.01
CA ILE A 236 3.67 20.65 -23.74
C ILE A 236 4.30 19.39 -23.16
N PHE A 237 5.47 19.53 -22.53
CA PHE A 237 6.21 18.43 -21.91
C PHE A 237 5.82 18.24 -20.44
N ILE A 238 5.28 19.24 -19.76
CA ILE A 238 4.75 19.11 -18.39
C ILE A 238 3.69 17.99 -18.30
N PRO A 239 2.66 17.89 -19.18
CA PRO A 239 1.75 16.76 -19.22
C PRO A 239 2.45 15.42 -19.44
N LEU A 240 3.51 15.37 -20.25
CA LEU A 240 4.28 14.15 -20.52
C LEU A 240 5.08 13.70 -19.29
N ILE A 241 5.77 14.64 -18.63
CA ILE A 241 6.51 14.41 -17.39
C ILE A 241 5.55 13.95 -16.29
N LEU A 242 4.43 14.64 -16.10
CA LEU A 242 3.41 14.28 -15.11
C LEU A 242 2.79 12.92 -15.42
N THR A 243 2.46 12.63 -16.67
CA THR A 243 1.89 11.33 -17.08
C THR A 243 2.90 10.20 -16.88
N ALA A 244 4.17 10.42 -17.22
CA ALA A 244 5.25 9.47 -16.99
C ALA A 244 5.51 9.24 -15.49
N PHE A 245 5.45 10.30 -14.68
CA PHE A 245 5.58 10.22 -13.22
C PHE A 245 4.43 9.43 -12.59
N ILE A 246 3.18 9.78 -12.92
CA ILE A 246 1.99 9.04 -12.47
C ILE A 246 2.05 7.59 -12.97
N GLY A 247 2.49 7.36 -14.20
CA GLY A 247 2.73 6.04 -14.76
C GLY A 247 3.73 5.22 -13.94
N THR A 248 4.86 5.81 -13.59
CA THR A 248 5.94 5.14 -12.83
C THR A 248 5.50 4.83 -11.40
N ILE A 249 4.86 5.77 -10.70
CA ILE A 249 4.28 5.54 -9.36
C ILE A 249 3.21 4.44 -9.41
N THR A 250 2.28 4.50 -10.36
CA THR A 250 1.22 3.47 -10.45
C THR A 250 1.77 2.08 -10.77
N GLY A 251 2.85 2.01 -11.56
CA GLY A 251 3.63 0.78 -11.79
C GLY A 251 4.27 0.24 -10.52
N GLU A 252 4.82 1.13 -9.68
CA GLU A 252 5.45 0.80 -8.39
C GLU A 252 4.44 0.33 -7.36
N CYS A 253 3.31 1.03 -7.19
CA CYS A 253 2.25 0.56 -6.30
C CYS A 253 1.71 -0.81 -6.74
N SER A 254 1.65 -1.04 -8.06
CA SER A 254 1.28 -2.35 -8.58
C SER A 254 2.33 -3.41 -8.28
N TRP A 255 3.61 -3.05 -8.31
CA TRP A 255 4.70 -3.93 -7.93
C TRP A 255 4.62 -4.34 -6.47
N TRP A 256 4.48 -3.36 -5.58
CA TRP A 256 4.35 -3.57 -4.14
C TRP A 256 3.24 -4.58 -3.84
N THR A 257 2.09 -4.43 -4.50
CA THR A 257 0.96 -5.35 -4.39
C THR A 257 1.31 -6.78 -4.87
N ILE A 258 2.07 -6.91 -5.98
CA ILE A 258 2.49 -8.22 -6.50
C ILE A 258 3.52 -8.85 -5.58
N ASN A 259 4.47 -8.06 -5.07
CA ASN A 259 5.52 -8.54 -4.18
C ASN A 259 4.93 -9.03 -2.86
N LEU A 260 4.03 -8.27 -2.24
CA LEU A 260 3.26 -8.72 -1.08
C LEU A 260 2.53 -10.02 -1.37
N ALA A 261 1.87 -10.13 -2.51
CA ALA A 261 1.09 -11.32 -2.82
C ALA A 261 1.96 -12.55 -3.13
N VAL A 262 3.18 -12.36 -3.67
CA VAL A 262 4.15 -13.44 -3.85
C VAL A 262 4.84 -13.79 -2.54
N LEU A 263 5.17 -12.80 -1.70
CA LEU A 263 5.70 -13.02 -0.35
C LEU A 263 4.69 -13.82 0.48
N ARG A 264 3.40 -13.48 0.43
CA ARG A 264 2.33 -14.26 1.07
C ARG A 264 2.25 -15.71 0.56
N ASP A 265 2.60 -15.96 -0.70
CA ASP A 265 2.62 -17.33 -1.26
C ASP A 265 3.90 -18.07 -0.88
N ILE A 266 5.04 -17.37 -0.81
CA ILE A 266 6.31 -17.90 -0.28
C ILE A 266 6.09 -18.28 1.18
N ASP A 267 5.64 -17.34 2.00
CA ASP A 267 5.21 -17.53 3.39
C ASP A 267 4.26 -18.69 3.54
N ALA A 268 3.27 -18.82 2.64
CA ALA A 268 2.38 -19.96 2.65
C ALA A 268 3.10 -21.29 2.35
N THR A 269 4.14 -21.30 1.53
CA THR A 269 4.92 -22.51 1.22
C THR A 269 6.07 -22.80 2.18
N THR A 270 6.65 -21.79 2.82
CA THR A 270 7.81 -21.91 3.72
C THR A 270 7.43 -21.84 5.20
N GLY A 271 6.20 -21.45 5.53
CA GLY A 271 5.73 -21.27 6.91
C GLY A 271 6.34 -20.05 7.62
N THR A 272 6.83 -19.08 6.86
CA THR A 272 7.38 -17.80 7.34
C THR A 272 6.30 -16.71 7.31
N ASN A 273 6.48 -15.58 8.01
CA ASN A 273 5.56 -14.43 8.01
C ASN A 273 6.20 -13.13 7.55
N LEU A 274 7.00 -13.21 6.48
CA LEU A 274 7.72 -12.05 5.98
C LEU A 274 6.75 -10.99 5.41
N ALA A 275 5.65 -11.39 4.79
CA ALA A 275 4.69 -10.48 4.18
C ALA A 275 3.91 -9.63 5.18
N THR A 276 3.70 -10.10 6.42
CA THR A 276 3.01 -9.32 7.46
C THR A 276 3.85 -8.15 7.97
N GLU A 277 5.19 -8.25 7.93
CA GLU A 277 6.08 -7.12 8.22
C GLU A 277 5.98 -6.02 7.16
N TYR A 278 5.79 -6.39 5.88
CA TYR A 278 5.63 -5.44 4.76
C TYR A 278 4.19 -4.90 4.58
N ASP A 279 3.20 -5.46 5.29
CA ASP A 279 1.82 -4.93 5.29
C ASP A 279 1.67 -3.64 6.13
N HIS A 280 2.69 -3.26 6.92
CA HIS A 280 2.65 -2.14 7.87
C HIS A 280 2.83 -0.73 7.29
N VAL A 281 2.71 -0.52 5.97
CA VAL A 281 2.53 0.83 5.43
C VAL A 281 1.04 1.14 5.40
N GLU A 282 0.53 1.72 6.50
CA GLU A 282 -0.85 2.21 6.58
C GLU A 282 -1.12 3.16 5.41
N ALA A 283 -1.90 2.72 4.43
CA ALA A 283 -2.42 3.62 3.41
C ALA A 283 -3.27 4.69 4.12
N PRO A 284 -3.06 6.00 3.86
CA PRO A 284 -3.90 7.02 4.47
C PRO A 284 -5.35 6.71 4.12
N SER A 285 -6.17 6.49 5.13
CA SER A 285 -7.57 6.15 4.97
C SER A 285 -8.31 7.36 4.39
N VAL A 286 -8.32 7.48 3.07
CA VAL A 286 -9.27 8.37 2.41
C VAL A 286 -10.64 7.78 2.72
N LYS A 287 -11.41 8.46 3.58
CA LYS A 287 -12.82 8.16 3.84
C LYS A 287 -13.53 8.11 2.48
N LYS A 288 -13.67 6.91 1.92
CA LYS A 288 -14.59 6.65 0.84
C LYS A 288 -15.97 6.84 1.43
N VAL A 289 -16.57 8.01 1.21
CA VAL A 289 -18.01 8.18 1.30
C VAL A 289 -18.60 7.06 0.45
N LYS A 290 -19.28 6.11 1.10
CA LYS A 290 -20.05 5.07 0.42
C LYS A 290 -21.11 5.79 -0.39
N LYS A 291 -20.88 5.97 -1.69
CA LYS A 291 -21.98 6.14 -2.64
C LYS A 291 -22.74 4.82 -2.63
N GLU A 292 -23.92 4.84 -2.02
CA GLU A 292 -24.92 3.80 -2.20
C GLU A 292 -25.09 3.55 -3.70
N LYS A 293 -24.92 2.29 -4.10
CA LYS A 293 -25.37 1.86 -5.41
C LYS A 293 -26.88 1.77 -5.32
N GLU A 294 -27.56 2.76 -5.91
CA GLU A 294 -28.95 2.59 -6.32
C GLU A 294 -29.03 1.35 -7.23
N ALA A 295 -29.61 0.28 -6.68
CA ALA A 295 -29.97 -0.88 -7.45
C ALA A 295 -31.15 -0.50 -8.35
N LYS A 296 -30.89 -0.39 -9.66
CA LYS A 296 -31.93 -0.29 -10.68
C LYS A 296 -32.86 -1.50 -10.59
N VAL A 297 -34.08 -1.27 -10.09
CA VAL A 297 -35.20 -2.21 -10.15
C VAL A 297 -35.58 -2.39 -11.62
N LYS A 298 -35.39 -3.60 -12.16
CA LYS A 298 -36.08 -4.07 -13.36
C LYS A 298 -37.29 -4.90 -12.92
N ALA A 299 -38.48 -4.34 -13.11
CA ALA A 299 -39.73 -5.05 -12.98
C ALA A 299 -39.93 -5.99 -14.18
N THR A 300 -40.10 -7.31 -13.95
CA THR A 300 -40.92 -8.16 -14.84
C THR A 300 -41.43 -9.41 -14.12
N LYS A 301 -42.75 -9.38 -13.86
CA LYS A 301 -43.81 -10.41 -13.87
C LYS A 301 -43.65 -11.74 -13.13
N GLU A 302 -44.57 -11.91 -12.18
CA GLU A 302 -45.05 -13.14 -11.56
C GLU A 302 -45.35 -14.28 -12.55
N PRO A 303 -45.14 -15.52 -12.10
CA PRO A 303 -46.14 -16.56 -12.30
C PRO A 303 -46.68 -17.08 -10.95
N LYS A 304 -48.00 -17.02 -10.81
CA LYS A 304 -48.79 -17.71 -9.79
C LYS A 304 -48.61 -19.22 -9.91
N ILE A 305 -48.32 -19.89 -8.79
CA ILE A 305 -48.67 -21.31 -8.59
C ILE A 305 -49.36 -21.45 -7.23
N LYS A 306 -50.49 -22.18 -7.25
CA LYS A 306 -51.49 -22.36 -6.20
C LYS A 306 -50.98 -23.17 -4.99
N PRO A 307 -51.62 -23.03 -3.80
CA PRO A 307 -51.21 -23.68 -2.57
C PRO A 307 -51.73 -25.12 -2.48
N VAL A 308 -50.87 -26.07 -2.12
CA VAL A 308 -51.28 -27.34 -1.50
C VAL A 308 -50.29 -27.72 -0.39
N LYS A 309 -50.82 -27.64 0.83
CA LYS A 309 -50.65 -28.51 2.01
C LYS A 309 -49.35 -29.32 2.14
N GLY A 310 -48.66 -29.08 3.26
CA GLY A 310 -47.87 -30.11 3.93
C GLY A 310 -46.44 -29.71 4.22
N GLN A 311 -46.25 -28.71 5.09
CA GLN A 311 -45.13 -28.70 6.05
C GLN A 311 -45.47 -27.61 7.07
N LYS A 312 -45.93 -28.07 8.24
CA LYS A 312 -46.15 -27.23 9.40
C LYS A 312 -44.81 -26.55 9.70
N GLN A 313 -44.82 -25.21 9.69
CA GLN A 313 -44.01 -24.47 10.64
C GLN A 313 -44.43 -24.99 12.01
N ASP A 314 -43.62 -25.86 12.59
CA ASP A 314 -43.72 -26.16 14.00
C ASP A 314 -43.37 -24.87 14.73
N SER A 315 -44.43 -24.15 15.10
CA SER A 315 -44.48 -23.36 16.31
C SER A 315 -43.84 -24.17 17.43
N PHE A 316 -42.56 -23.91 17.71
CA PHE A 316 -41.96 -24.34 18.97
C PHE A 316 -42.60 -23.51 20.08
N ASN A 317 -43.73 -24.01 20.59
CA ASN A 317 -44.02 -23.94 22.01
C ASN A 317 -42.87 -24.65 22.73
N LYS A 318 -41.80 -23.94 23.05
CA LYS A 318 -40.76 -24.40 23.96
C LYS A 318 -40.90 -23.53 25.20
N LEU A 319 -41.31 -24.14 26.31
CA LEU A 319 -40.92 -23.59 27.61
C LEU A 319 -39.41 -23.30 27.56
N PRO A 320 -38.93 -22.18 28.11
CA PRO A 320 -37.50 -22.01 28.33
C PRO A 320 -36.97 -23.27 29.00
N ASN A 321 -35.93 -23.85 28.43
CA ASN A 321 -35.43 -25.15 28.85
C ASN A 321 -34.78 -24.95 30.22
N ASN A 322 -35.55 -25.07 31.31
CA ASN A 322 -35.11 -24.83 32.70
C ASN A 322 -33.77 -25.51 33.03
N ASN A 323 -33.49 -26.64 32.38
CA ASN A 323 -32.24 -27.37 32.51
C ASN A 323 -31.02 -26.58 31.97
N GLN A 324 -31.15 -25.81 30.88
CA GLN A 324 -30.07 -24.96 30.34
C GLN A 324 -29.78 -23.78 31.27
N LEU A 325 -30.81 -23.11 31.80
CA LEU A 325 -30.68 -22.03 32.78
C LEU A 325 -30.03 -22.54 34.09
N LEU A 326 -30.48 -23.69 34.59
CA LEU A 326 -29.86 -24.33 35.75
C LEU A 326 -28.40 -24.72 35.48
N ASN A 327 -28.09 -25.21 34.27
CA ASN A 327 -26.73 -25.56 33.89
C ASN A 327 -25.82 -24.33 33.83
N PHE A 328 -26.32 -23.22 33.28
CA PHE A 328 -25.62 -21.94 33.25
C PHE A 328 -25.25 -21.44 34.63
N PHE A 329 -26.22 -21.27 35.53
CA PHE A 329 -25.91 -20.75 36.85
C PHE A 329 -25.03 -21.71 37.66
N LYS A 330 -25.20 -23.03 37.53
CA LYS A 330 -24.31 -24.01 38.17
C LYS A 330 -22.88 -23.95 37.63
N SER A 331 -22.71 -23.90 36.31
CA SER A 331 -21.39 -23.83 35.67
C SER A 331 -20.70 -22.49 35.98
N LEU A 332 -21.44 -21.38 35.96
CA LEU A 332 -20.94 -20.05 36.32
C LEU A 332 -20.47 -19.98 37.79
N ILE A 333 -21.27 -20.48 38.73
CA ILE A 333 -20.88 -20.53 40.15
C ILE A 333 -19.60 -21.36 40.32
N LYS A 334 -19.54 -22.54 39.68
CA LYS A 334 -18.37 -23.42 39.74
C LYS A 334 -17.12 -22.77 39.15
N LEU A 335 -17.25 -22.06 38.04
CA LEU A 335 -16.17 -21.28 37.42
C LEU A 335 -15.62 -20.22 38.36
N LEU A 336 -16.52 -19.47 39.01
CA LEU A 336 -16.15 -18.39 39.93
C LEU A 336 -15.53 -18.92 41.23
N GLU A 337 -15.99 -20.06 41.76
CA GLU A 337 -15.40 -20.71 42.93
C GLU A 337 -13.99 -21.23 42.64
N MET A 338 -13.81 -21.94 41.52
CA MET A 338 -12.52 -22.51 41.14
C MET A 338 -11.49 -21.43 40.80
N SER A 339 -11.93 -20.30 40.25
CA SER A 339 -11.09 -19.14 39.96
C SER A 339 -10.89 -18.20 41.16
N LYS A 340 -11.41 -18.54 42.35
CA LYS A 340 -11.36 -17.71 43.57
C LYS A 340 -11.98 -16.31 43.41
N ASN A 341 -12.94 -16.17 42.51
CA ASN A 341 -13.70 -14.96 42.21
C ASN A 341 -15.00 -14.85 43.02
N THR A 342 -15.00 -15.26 44.30
CA THR A 342 -16.25 -15.33 45.09
C THR A 342 -16.75 -13.97 45.60
N GLU A 343 -15.97 -12.90 45.47
CA GLU A 343 -16.30 -11.57 45.99
C GLU A 343 -17.01 -10.66 44.96
N ILE A 344 -17.12 -11.10 43.69
CA ILE A 344 -17.71 -10.28 42.63
C ILE A 344 -19.25 -10.30 42.68
N LYS A 345 -19.89 -9.19 42.27
CA LYS A 345 -21.36 -9.07 42.22
C LYS A 345 -22.04 -10.16 41.38
N LEU A 346 -21.38 -10.62 40.31
CA LEU A 346 -21.89 -11.67 39.45
C LEU A 346 -22.04 -13.01 40.19
N TYR A 347 -21.15 -13.31 41.15
CA TYR A 347 -21.20 -14.52 41.95
C TYR A 347 -22.39 -14.55 42.91
N SER A 348 -22.62 -13.45 43.63
CA SER A 348 -23.76 -13.34 44.54
C SER A 348 -25.08 -13.35 43.79
N TYR A 349 -25.15 -12.70 42.63
CA TYR A 349 -26.29 -12.75 41.72
C TYR A 349 -26.56 -14.19 41.24
N ALA A 350 -25.55 -14.89 40.71
CA ALA A 350 -25.69 -16.26 40.21
C ALA A 350 -26.16 -17.23 41.30
N LYS A 351 -25.65 -17.11 42.54
CA LYS A 351 -26.12 -17.91 43.69
C LYS A 351 -27.57 -17.61 44.05
N SER A 352 -27.96 -16.34 44.07
CA SER A 352 -29.34 -15.95 44.33
C SER A 352 -30.27 -16.53 43.27
N GLN A 353 -29.93 -16.37 41.99
CA GLN A 353 -30.75 -16.89 40.89
C GLN A 353 -30.83 -18.42 40.89
N LEU A 354 -29.74 -19.12 41.18
CA LEU A 354 -29.77 -20.59 41.29
C LEU A 354 -30.69 -21.06 42.43
N ASN A 355 -30.63 -20.41 43.59
CA ASN A 355 -31.49 -20.73 44.73
C ASN A 355 -32.97 -20.45 44.39
N THR A 356 -33.24 -19.32 43.74
CA THR A 356 -34.56 -18.93 43.26
C THR A 356 -35.10 -19.95 42.26
N LEU A 357 -34.31 -20.36 41.26
CA LEU A 357 -34.70 -21.36 40.23
C LEU A 357 -34.90 -22.78 40.79
N GLN A 358 -34.34 -23.10 41.96
CA GLN A 358 -34.52 -24.38 42.64
C GLN A 358 -35.75 -24.40 43.56
N ASP A 359 -36.33 -23.24 43.91
CA ASP A 359 -37.53 -23.18 44.73
C ASP A 359 -38.78 -23.53 43.91
N LYS A 360 -39.42 -24.63 44.26
CA LYS A 360 -40.64 -25.13 43.61
C LYS A 360 -41.86 -24.20 43.79
N LYS A 361 -41.80 -23.19 44.66
CA LYS A 361 -42.93 -22.31 45.01
C LYS A 361 -42.86 -20.90 44.43
N ALA A 362 -41.74 -20.49 43.83
CA ALA A 362 -41.60 -19.14 43.30
C ALA A 362 -42.34 -18.98 41.96
N LYS A 363 -42.97 -17.81 41.76
CA LYS A 363 -43.49 -17.39 40.44
C LYS A 363 -42.37 -16.63 39.75
N PHE A 364 -42.04 -17.05 38.54
CA PHE A 364 -40.90 -16.52 37.79
C PHE A 364 -41.39 -15.81 36.54
N ASP A 365 -40.77 -14.67 36.23
CA ASP A 365 -40.68 -14.18 34.87
C ASP A 365 -39.52 -14.92 34.20
N TRP A 366 -39.86 -16.01 33.51
CA TRP A 366 -38.86 -16.87 32.88
C TRP A 366 -38.16 -16.20 31.71
N ASP A 367 -38.83 -15.25 31.05
CA ASP A 367 -38.31 -14.57 29.88
C ASP A 367 -37.26 -13.55 30.32
N GLU A 368 -37.50 -12.79 31.39
CA GLU A 368 -36.52 -11.84 31.95
C GLU A 368 -35.23 -12.54 32.43
N ILE A 369 -35.37 -13.68 33.13
CA ILE A 369 -34.21 -14.44 33.63
C ILE A 369 -33.44 -15.07 32.47
N TYR A 370 -34.14 -15.55 31.43
CA TYR A 370 -33.53 -16.10 30.24
C TYR A 370 -32.72 -15.04 29.48
N ASP A 371 -33.32 -13.89 29.20
CA ASP A 371 -32.68 -12.78 28.48
C ASP A 371 -31.45 -12.26 29.23
N GLN A 372 -31.52 -12.17 30.56
CA GLN A 372 -30.38 -11.76 31.38
C GLN A 372 -29.26 -12.80 31.36
N ALA A 373 -29.59 -14.09 31.48
CA ALA A 373 -28.61 -15.17 31.43
C ALA A 373 -27.94 -15.28 30.04
N GLU A 374 -28.69 -15.10 28.96
CA GLU A 374 -28.14 -15.04 27.60
C GLU A 374 -27.19 -13.84 27.44
N THR A 375 -27.59 -12.68 27.97
CA THR A 375 -26.76 -11.48 27.97
C THR A 375 -25.46 -11.68 28.75
N ASP A 376 -25.53 -12.32 29.92
CA ASP A 376 -24.35 -12.61 30.74
C ASP A 376 -23.43 -13.63 30.05
N LEU A 377 -23.99 -14.68 29.43
CA LEU A 377 -23.23 -15.64 28.63
C LEU A 377 -22.49 -14.97 27.48
N GLU A 378 -23.18 -14.12 26.72
CA GLU A 378 -22.57 -13.38 25.61
C GLU A 378 -21.50 -12.42 26.14
N ASN A 379 -21.75 -11.68 27.20
CA ASN A 379 -20.75 -10.78 27.80
C ASN A 379 -19.48 -11.51 28.25
N LEU A 380 -19.62 -12.70 28.82
CA LEU A 380 -18.49 -13.51 29.27
C LEU A 380 -17.68 -14.10 28.11
N THR A 381 -18.35 -14.49 27.01
CA THR A 381 -17.72 -15.33 25.96
C THR A 381 -17.55 -14.64 24.62
N ARG A 382 -18.06 -13.41 24.42
CA ARG A 382 -18.06 -12.71 23.13
C ARG A 382 -16.69 -12.58 22.48
N THR A 383 -15.67 -12.23 23.26
CA THR A 383 -14.30 -12.09 22.74
C THR A 383 -13.70 -13.45 22.37
N ASP A 384 -14.00 -14.47 23.17
CA ASP A 384 -13.56 -15.85 22.95
C ASP A 384 -14.23 -16.48 21.73
N GLN A 385 -15.54 -16.30 21.58
CA GLN A 385 -16.29 -16.73 20.39
C GLN A 385 -15.75 -16.10 19.10
N LYS A 386 -15.40 -14.80 19.13
CA LYS A 386 -14.76 -14.13 17.99
C LYS A 386 -13.38 -14.72 17.67
N PHE A 387 -12.60 -15.04 18.70
CA PHE A 387 -11.30 -15.68 18.54
C PHE A 387 -11.44 -17.10 17.98
N VAL A 388 -12.33 -17.93 18.54
CA VAL A 388 -12.59 -19.29 18.05
C VAL A 388 -13.04 -19.28 16.59
N ASN A 389 -13.90 -18.34 16.20
CA ASN A 389 -14.30 -18.18 14.80
C ASN A 389 -13.14 -17.71 13.90
N LEU A 390 -12.23 -16.87 14.41
CA LEU A 390 -10.98 -16.54 13.71
C LEU A 390 -10.13 -17.79 13.48
N ILE A 391 -9.92 -18.60 14.52
CA ILE A 391 -9.14 -19.86 14.42
C ILE A 391 -9.78 -20.81 13.42
N LYS A 392 -11.11 -20.99 13.45
CA LYS A 392 -11.82 -21.77 12.45
C LYS A 392 -11.58 -21.23 11.04
N ASN A 393 -11.72 -19.94 10.83
CA ASN A 393 -11.48 -19.33 9.52
C ASN A 393 -10.03 -19.51 9.06
N VAL A 394 -9.05 -19.49 9.97
CA VAL A 394 -7.66 -19.81 9.67
C VAL A 394 -7.52 -21.27 9.24
N ILE A 395 -8.17 -22.21 9.92
CA ILE A 395 -8.15 -23.64 9.54
C ILE A 395 -8.81 -23.87 8.18
N ASP A 396 -9.96 -23.25 7.93
CA ASP A 396 -10.78 -23.47 6.73
C ASP A 396 -10.22 -22.79 5.47
N ASN A 397 -9.63 -21.59 5.62
CA ASN A 397 -9.13 -20.80 4.49
C ASN A 397 -7.62 -20.89 4.27
N SER A 398 -6.87 -21.45 5.23
CA SER A 398 -5.44 -21.60 5.06
C SER A 398 -5.12 -22.76 4.12
N ARG A 399 -4.39 -22.45 3.03
CA ARG A 399 -3.77 -23.47 2.17
C ARG A 399 -2.62 -24.22 2.87
N VAL A 400 -2.25 -23.76 4.06
CA VAL A 400 -1.13 -24.22 4.88
C VAL A 400 -1.65 -24.75 6.19
N ASN A 401 -1.09 -25.86 6.68
CA ASN A 401 -1.47 -26.37 7.98
C ASN A 401 -0.83 -25.54 9.11
N VAL A 402 -1.46 -24.42 9.49
CA VAL A 402 -0.99 -23.49 10.54
C VAL A 402 -0.76 -24.21 11.87
N PHE A 403 -1.63 -25.15 12.23
CA PHE A 403 -1.54 -25.88 13.50
C PHE A 403 -0.73 -27.19 13.42
N GLY A 404 -0.21 -27.53 12.23
CA GLY A 404 0.60 -28.73 12.04
C GLY A 404 -0.10 -30.00 12.54
N ARG A 405 0.61 -30.78 13.38
CA ARG A 405 0.06 -32.00 13.98
C ARG A 405 -1.10 -31.76 14.95
N TYR A 406 -1.31 -30.53 15.42
CA TYR A 406 -2.41 -30.18 16.34
C TYR A 406 -3.68 -29.75 15.61
N LYS A 407 -3.71 -29.79 14.28
CA LYS A 407 -4.88 -29.35 13.51
C LYS A 407 -6.15 -30.08 13.94
N ASP A 408 -6.09 -31.41 14.03
CA ASP A 408 -7.25 -32.23 14.35
C ASP A 408 -7.69 -32.02 15.81
N ASP A 409 -6.72 -31.83 16.72
CA ASP A 409 -6.98 -31.44 18.12
C ASP A 409 -7.72 -30.09 18.17
N VAL A 410 -7.26 -29.06 17.44
CA VAL A 410 -7.91 -27.74 17.40
C VAL A 410 -9.31 -27.82 16.80
N VAL A 411 -9.51 -28.60 15.72
CA VAL A 411 -10.85 -28.79 15.13
C VAL A 411 -11.80 -29.42 16.16
N THR A 412 -11.34 -30.43 16.90
CA THR A 412 -12.12 -31.07 17.96
C THR A 412 -12.46 -30.08 19.07
N LEU A 413 -11.47 -29.33 19.55
CA LEU A 413 -11.67 -28.30 20.58
C LEU A 413 -12.64 -27.20 20.14
N ILE A 414 -12.64 -26.80 18.86
CA ILE A 414 -13.60 -25.79 18.34
C ILE A 414 -15.04 -26.31 18.41
N GLU A 415 -15.26 -27.57 18.06
CA GLU A 415 -16.60 -28.17 18.09
C GLU A 415 -17.05 -28.45 19.53
N GLU A 416 -16.16 -28.91 20.41
CA GLU A 416 -16.42 -29.02 21.86
C GLU A 416 -16.77 -27.67 22.48
N TYR A 417 -16.02 -26.60 22.15
CA TYR A 417 -16.31 -25.25 22.64
C TYR A 417 -17.70 -24.78 22.22
N ARG A 418 -18.06 -24.95 20.94
CA ARG A 418 -19.39 -24.58 20.43
C ARG A 418 -20.51 -25.36 21.08
N GLN A 419 -20.28 -26.63 21.36
CA GLN A 419 -21.25 -27.46 22.05
C GLN A 419 -21.44 -26.97 23.50
N ALA A 420 -20.35 -26.67 24.23
CA ALA A 420 -20.43 -26.11 25.57
C ALA A 420 -21.19 -24.77 25.62
N ILE A 421 -20.95 -23.87 24.66
CA ILE A 421 -21.72 -22.61 24.52
C ILE A 421 -23.20 -22.89 24.28
N LYS A 422 -23.55 -23.88 23.43
CA LYS A 422 -24.94 -24.25 23.14
C LYS A 422 -25.65 -24.89 24.35
N GLU A 423 -24.91 -25.59 25.19
CA GLU A 423 -25.38 -26.19 26.45
C GLU A 423 -25.36 -25.21 27.63
N TRP A 424 -24.91 -23.97 27.39
CA TRP A 424 -24.70 -22.93 28.39
C TRP A 424 -23.77 -23.38 29.54
N ASP A 425 -22.80 -24.24 29.23
CA ASP A 425 -21.76 -24.64 30.19
C ASP A 425 -20.53 -23.72 30.06
N VAL A 426 -20.53 -22.63 30.82
CA VAL A 426 -19.45 -21.63 30.79
C VAL A 426 -18.16 -22.19 31.38
N TYR A 427 -18.27 -23.13 32.32
CA TYR A 427 -17.13 -23.74 32.97
C TYR A 427 -16.32 -24.61 32.02
N GLU A 428 -17.02 -25.45 31.25
CA GLU A 428 -16.40 -26.30 30.24
C GLU A 428 -15.89 -25.48 29.05
N ALA A 429 -16.66 -24.48 28.60
CA ALA A 429 -16.24 -23.56 27.54
C ALA A 429 -14.92 -22.85 27.89
N GLU A 430 -14.76 -22.39 29.14
CA GLU A 430 -13.54 -21.75 29.62
C GLU A 430 -12.32 -22.68 29.54
N GLY A 431 -12.46 -23.92 30.01
CA GLY A 431 -11.37 -24.90 29.97
C GLY A 431 -10.97 -25.29 28.54
N ILE A 432 -11.91 -25.28 27.59
CA ILE A 432 -11.65 -25.61 26.19
C ILE A 432 -10.97 -24.42 25.48
N VAL A 433 -11.45 -23.18 25.67
CA VAL A 433 -10.85 -22.02 25.00
C VAL A 433 -9.41 -21.78 25.45
N GLU A 434 -9.09 -22.06 26.71
CA GLU A 434 -7.72 -21.96 27.21
C GLU A 434 -6.76 -22.97 26.57
N GLN A 435 -7.26 -24.17 26.23
CA GLN A 435 -6.49 -25.14 25.44
C GLN A 435 -6.26 -24.63 24.01
N ILE A 436 -7.28 -24.00 23.40
CA ILE A 436 -7.15 -23.34 22.09
C ILE A 436 -6.12 -22.20 22.17
N PHE A 437 -6.14 -21.38 23.22
CA PHE A 437 -5.13 -20.32 23.45
C PHE A 437 -3.73 -20.89 23.61
N THR A 438 -3.58 -21.99 24.34
CA THR A 438 -2.29 -22.67 24.56
C THR A 438 -1.70 -23.21 23.25
N ILE A 439 -2.52 -23.78 22.37
CA ILE A 439 -2.06 -24.22 21.05
C ILE A 439 -1.75 -23.01 20.16
N ALA A 440 -2.61 -21.98 20.20
CA ALA A 440 -2.46 -20.79 19.38
C ALA A 440 -1.24 -19.94 19.76
N SER A 441 -0.82 -19.92 21.03
CA SER A 441 0.34 -19.16 21.51
C SER A 441 1.68 -19.68 20.97
N ARG A 442 1.72 -20.91 20.42
CA ARG A 442 2.89 -21.43 19.68
C ARG A 442 3.16 -20.69 18.37
N ARG A 443 2.17 -19.98 17.84
CA ARG A 443 2.27 -19.22 16.60
C ARG A 443 2.34 -17.74 16.94
N GLU A 444 3.45 -17.11 16.57
CA GLU A 444 3.73 -15.69 16.86
C GLU A 444 2.64 -14.76 16.29
N GLU A 445 2.08 -15.12 15.15
CA GLU A 445 1.02 -14.40 14.46
C GLU A 445 -0.30 -14.38 15.26
N LEU A 446 -0.56 -15.46 16.00
CA LEU A 446 -1.74 -15.61 16.84
C LEU A 446 -1.48 -15.14 18.28
N LEU A 447 -0.22 -15.09 18.70
CA LEU A 447 0.17 -14.73 20.06
C LEU A 447 -0.35 -13.35 20.47
N ALA A 448 -0.28 -12.36 19.59
CA ALA A 448 -0.83 -11.02 19.86
C ALA A 448 -2.36 -11.03 20.04
N LYS A 449 -3.08 -11.94 19.37
CA LYS A 449 -4.53 -12.10 19.49
C LYS A 449 -4.90 -12.86 20.76
N VAL A 450 -4.13 -13.89 21.11
CA VAL A 450 -4.23 -14.57 22.42
C VAL A 450 -4.04 -13.54 23.53
N GLY A 451 -2.96 -12.76 23.49
CA GLY A 451 -2.70 -11.73 24.50
C GLY A 451 -3.78 -10.64 24.57
N PHE A 452 -4.45 -10.30 23.46
CA PHE A 452 -5.62 -9.42 23.49
C PHE A 452 -6.81 -10.05 24.23
N CYS A 453 -7.12 -11.32 23.95
CA CYS A 453 -8.19 -12.06 24.65
C CYS A 453 -7.89 -12.17 26.15
N LEU A 454 -6.64 -12.46 26.53
CA LEU A 454 -6.25 -12.54 27.94
C LEU A 454 -6.40 -11.18 28.64
N LYS A 455 -6.02 -10.07 27.99
CA LYS A 455 -6.18 -8.71 28.55
C LYS A 455 -7.65 -8.37 28.79
N ASP A 456 -8.53 -8.69 27.83
CA ASP A 456 -9.97 -8.46 27.96
C ASP A 456 -10.57 -9.29 29.12
N ARG A 457 -10.20 -10.57 29.20
CA ARG A 457 -10.59 -11.45 30.32
C ARG A 457 -10.08 -10.96 31.67
N LEU A 458 -8.83 -10.54 31.75
CA LEU A 458 -8.23 -9.96 32.97
C LEU A 458 -8.92 -8.66 33.39
N ALA A 459 -9.25 -7.77 32.45
CA ALA A 459 -9.89 -6.50 32.77
C ALA A 459 -11.34 -6.66 33.26
N ASN A 460 -12.07 -7.63 32.69
CA ASN A 460 -13.50 -7.79 32.93
C ASN A 460 -13.83 -8.87 33.97
N ASN A 461 -13.30 -10.08 33.79
CA ASN A 461 -13.72 -11.29 34.50
C ASN A 461 -12.75 -11.70 35.62
N PHE A 462 -11.45 -11.38 35.46
CA PHE A 462 -10.37 -11.78 36.38
C PHE A 462 -9.61 -10.58 36.96
N LYS A 463 -10.32 -9.49 37.24
CA LYS A 463 -9.74 -8.22 37.70
C LYS A 463 -8.86 -8.36 38.96
N HIS A 464 -9.17 -9.31 39.84
CA HIS A 464 -8.36 -9.57 41.03
C HIS A 464 -6.96 -10.10 40.68
N ILE A 465 -6.84 -10.96 39.66
CA ILE A 465 -5.54 -11.47 39.17
C ILE A 465 -4.74 -10.29 38.61
N GLU A 466 -5.39 -9.44 37.81
CA GLU A 466 -4.74 -8.27 37.24
C GLU A 466 -4.23 -7.30 38.32
N ILE A 467 -5.04 -6.99 39.33
CA ILE A 467 -4.65 -6.11 40.43
C ILE A 467 -3.44 -6.67 41.20
N ASN A 468 -3.39 -7.98 41.42
CA ASN A 468 -2.33 -8.62 42.21
C ASN A 468 -1.02 -8.77 41.42
N ASP A 469 -1.10 -9.16 40.15
CA ASP A 469 0.07 -9.59 39.38
C ASP A 469 0.53 -8.57 38.31
N ASN A 470 -0.28 -7.53 38.04
CA ASN A 470 -0.04 -6.47 37.06
C ASN A 470 0.34 -7.01 35.67
N ILE A 471 -0.45 -7.97 35.19
CA ILE A 471 -0.15 -8.77 34.00
C ILE A 471 -0.31 -7.95 32.73
N ILE A 472 -1.33 -7.09 32.64
CA ILE A 472 -1.56 -6.25 31.45
C ILE A 472 -0.35 -5.32 31.20
N ALA A 473 0.22 -4.74 32.26
CA ALA A 473 1.42 -3.91 32.15
C ALA A 473 2.63 -4.71 31.68
N LYS A 474 2.87 -5.90 32.25
CA LYS A 474 3.96 -6.81 31.83
C LYS A 474 3.83 -7.24 30.37
N LEU A 475 2.61 -7.60 29.93
CA LEU A 475 2.34 -7.93 28.53
C LEU A 475 2.56 -6.71 27.61
N ASN A 476 2.20 -5.50 28.03
CA ASN A 476 2.46 -4.30 27.24
C ASN A 476 3.96 -4.01 27.13
N GLN A 477 4.70 -4.17 28.22
CA GLN A 477 6.15 -3.98 28.25
C GLN A 477 6.87 -4.99 27.34
N ALA A 478 6.56 -6.29 27.47
CA ALA A 478 7.15 -7.34 26.62
C ALA A 478 6.84 -7.12 25.13
N LYS A 479 5.64 -6.62 24.81
CA LYS A 479 5.28 -6.24 23.43
C LYS A 479 6.07 -5.04 22.93
N GLN A 480 6.29 -4.03 23.77
CA GLN A 480 7.05 -2.82 23.41
C GLN A 480 8.54 -3.10 23.24
N SER A 481 9.08 -4.05 23.99
CA SER A 481 10.48 -4.50 23.87
C SER A 481 10.69 -5.54 22.77
N GLU A 482 9.64 -5.92 22.02
CA GLU A 482 9.67 -6.98 21.00
C GLU A 482 10.16 -8.33 21.54
N ASP A 483 9.99 -8.58 22.85
CA ASP A 483 10.39 -9.82 23.52
C ASP A 483 9.24 -10.84 23.45
N TYR A 484 9.14 -11.54 22.33
CA TYR A 484 8.07 -12.49 22.04
C TYR A 484 8.13 -13.76 22.90
N ASP A 485 9.30 -14.17 23.36
CA ASP A 485 9.45 -15.35 24.23
C ASP A 485 8.93 -15.02 25.63
N SER A 486 9.35 -13.89 26.21
CA SER A 486 8.79 -13.42 27.49
C SER A 486 7.29 -13.14 27.38
N TYR A 487 6.82 -12.60 26.24
CA TYR A 487 5.38 -12.39 26.01
C TYR A 487 4.60 -13.72 25.99
N ARG A 488 5.16 -14.76 25.36
CA ARG A 488 4.58 -16.11 25.30
C ARG A 488 4.53 -16.75 26.68
N GLU A 489 5.62 -16.68 27.43
CA GLU A 489 5.69 -17.19 28.81
C GLU A 489 4.66 -16.50 29.70
N LEU A 490 4.57 -15.16 29.64
CA LEU A 490 3.55 -14.40 30.37
C LEU A 490 2.14 -14.82 29.99
N CYS A 491 1.85 -15.03 28.70
CA CYS A 491 0.55 -15.52 28.24
C CYS A 491 0.22 -16.92 28.81
N LEU A 492 1.19 -17.85 28.80
CA LEU A 492 1.01 -19.20 29.33
C LEU A 492 0.84 -19.20 30.86
N GLU A 493 1.63 -18.39 31.57
CA GLU A 493 1.50 -18.21 33.03
C GLU A 493 0.12 -17.63 33.37
N THR A 494 -0.35 -16.65 32.60
CA THR A 494 -1.66 -16.03 32.76
C THR A 494 -2.78 -17.04 32.53
N ILE A 495 -2.70 -17.86 31.47
CA ILE A 495 -3.66 -18.93 31.20
C ILE A 495 -3.70 -19.92 32.37
N ALA A 496 -2.53 -20.35 32.87
CA ALA A 496 -2.44 -21.27 34.00
C ALA A 496 -3.03 -20.68 35.31
N LYS A 497 -2.88 -19.37 35.51
CA LYS A 497 -3.46 -18.65 36.66
C LYS A 497 -4.97 -18.48 36.57
N MET A 498 -5.49 -18.18 35.38
CA MET A 498 -6.93 -18.04 35.13
C MET A 498 -7.66 -19.39 35.10
N SER A 499 -6.95 -20.48 34.78
CA SER A 499 -7.59 -21.73 34.48
C SER A 499 -8.37 -22.34 35.67
N PRO A 500 -9.66 -22.64 35.48
CA PRO A 500 -10.44 -23.37 36.46
C PRO A 500 -10.01 -24.84 36.57
N ILE A 501 -9.26 -25.39 35.59
CA ILE A 501 -8.81 -26.79 35.56
C ILE A 501 -7.29 -26.86 35.42
N LYS A 502 -6.58 -26.39 36.45
CA LYS A 502 -5.11 -26.30 36.50
C LYS A 502 -4.38 -27.59 36.11
N SER A 503 -4.92 -28.76 36.47
CA SER A 503 -4.33 -30.06 36.14
C SER A 503 -4.45 -30.44 34.66
N LYS A 504 -5.58 -30.10 34.00
CA LYS A 504 -5.73 -30.32 32.55
C LYS A 504 -4.78 -29.39 31.78
N ILE A 505 -4.67 -28.13 32.17
CA ILE A 505 -3.85 -27.15 31.45
C ILE A 505 -2.36 -27.36 31.65
N SER A 506 -1.89 -27.64 32.87
CA SER A 506 -0.47 -27.96 33.10
C SER A 506 -0.02 -29.17 32.28
N SER A 507 -0.77 -30.27 32.31
CA SER A 507 -0.44 -31.46 31.50
C SER A 507 -0.53 -31.20 30.00
N TYR A 508 -1.45 -30.34 29.55
CA TYR A 508 -1.62 -30.01 28.14
C TYR A 508 -0.56 -29.03 27.64
N ALA A 509 -0.21 -28.00 28.42
CA ALA A 509 0.87 -27.07 28.15
C ALA A 509 2.22 -27.79 28.11
N ASP A 510 2.52 -28.68 29.06
CA ASP A 510 3.76 -29.46 29.06
C ASP A 510 3.84 -30.40 27.85
N LYS A 511 2.73 -31.05 27.49
CA LYS A 511 2.64 -31.90 26.29
C LYS A 511 2.83 -31.11 24.99
N ILE A 512 2.53 -29.81 24.99
CA ILE A 512 2.59 -28.94 23.83
C ILE A 512 3.90 -28.17 23.74
N ILE A 513 4.55 -27.83 24.85
CA ILE A 513 5.81 -27.08 24.89
C ILE A 513 7.01 -27.99 24.65
N TYR A 514 7.00 -29.21 25.19
CA TYR A 514 8.16 -30.12 25.18
C TYR A 514 8.13 -31.22 24.11
N ASN A 515 7.05 -31.31 23.32
CA ASN A 515 6.99 -32.12 22.09
C ASN A 515 6.89 -31.21 20.87
#